data_AF-A0A8T5IMM4-F1
#
_entry.id   AF-A0A8T5IMM4-F1
#
_cell.length_a   1.000
_cell.length_b   1.000
_cell.length_c   1.000
_cell.angle_alpha   90.00
_cell.angle_beta   90.00
_cell.angle_gamma   90.00
#
_symmetry.space_group_name_H-M   'P 1'
#
loop_
_entity.id
_entity.type
_entity.pdbx_description
1 polymer ?
#
loop_
_entity_poly.entity_id
_entity_poly.type
_entity_poly.pdbx_seq_one_letter_code
_entity_poly.pdbx_strand_id
1 'polypeptide(L)'
;MKVPKSLKTWFLIHFIIDYIIAIPLFFFPIYTLSLLGLETIDPVTARLVAAALFAVGGISILAKEKSKETFNTLLTLKLIWSGTAVLGLLFSIYQGYPKILWVFVIIFGLFFELWHYYKKKL
;
A
#
# COMPACT_ATOMS: atom_id res chain seq x y z
N MET A 1 -26.88 2.97 -3.82
CA MET A 1 -26.24 3.11 -2.49
C MET A 1 -25.20 4.23 -2.55
N LYS A 2 -25.19 5.15 -1.57
CA LYS A 2 -24.17 6.23 -1.48
C LYS A 2 -22.86 5.67 -0.94
N VAL A 3 -21.73 6.22 -1.38
CA VAL A 3 -20.39 5.84 -0.87
C VAL A 3 -20.32 6.13 0.64
N PRO A 4 -19.94 5.16 1.49
CA PRO A 4 -19.85 5.37 2.94
C PRO A 4 -18.82 6.46 3.30
N LYS A 5 -19.16 7.35 4.25
CA LYS A 5 -18.21 8.36 4.75
C LYS A 5 -16.94 7.72 5.32
N SER A 6 -17.07 6.60 6.02
CA SER A 6 -15.92 5.86 6.57
C SER A 6 -14.97 5.35 5.49
N LEU A 7 -15.46 4.98 4.30
CA LEU A 7 -14.60 4.59 3.18
C LEU A 7 -13.76 5.78 2.69
N LYS A 8 -14.35 6.97 2.59
CA LYS A 8 -13.61 8.19 2.24
C LYS A 8 -12.53 8.50 3.28
N THR A 9 -12.82 8.33 4.57
CA THR A 9 -11.84 8.49 5.65
C THR A 9 -10.69 7.51 5.50
N TRP A 10 -10.96 6.24 5.19
CA TRP A 10 -9.91 5.25 4.98
C TRP A 10 -9.03 5.54 3.75
N PHE A 11 -9.60 6.10 2.68
CA PHE A 11 -8.82 6.57 1.53
C PHE A 11 -7.86 7.71 1.92
N LEU A 12 -8.29 8.62 2.80
CA LEU A 12 -7.42 9.67 3.33
C LEU A 12 -6.32 9.10 4.24
N ILE A 13 -6.68 8.20 5.15
CA ILE A 13 -5.70 7.54 6.04
C ILE A 13 -4.64 6.79 5.22
N HIS A 14 -5.07 6.03 4.21
CA HIS A 14 -4.16 5.30 3.33
C HIS A 14 -3.24 6.25 2.54
N PHE A 15 -3.76 7.37 2.03
CA PHE A 15 -2.94 8.41 1.40
C PHE A 15 -1.84 8.92 2.34
N ILE A 16 -2.19 9.24 3.59
CA ILE A 16 -1.23 9.75 4.58
C ILE A 16 -0.15 8.69 4.85
N ILE A 17 -0.54 7.45 5.08
CA ILE A 17 0.40 6.34 5.34
C ILE A 17 1.32 6.13 4.15
N ASP A 18 0.77 6.03 2.94
CA ASP A 18 1.56 5.83 1.72
C ASP A 18 2.61 6.93 1.56
N TYR A 19 2.23 8.20 1.76
CA TYR A 19 3.16 9.32 1.59
C TYR A 19 4.21 9.40 2.70
N ILE A 20 3.84 9.11 3.95
CA ILE A 20 4.79 9.04 5.07
C ILE A 20 5.87 7.99 4.81
N ILE A 21 5.53 6.87 4.17
CA ILE A 21 6.49 5.81 3.83
C ILE A 21 7.21 6.10 2.52
N ALA A 22 6.51 6.59 1.50
CA ALA A 22 7.06 6.83 0.17
C ALA A 22 8.13 7.92 0.16
N ILE A 23 7.93 9.02 0.91
CA ILE A 23 8.89 10.14 0.96
C ILE A 23 10.28 9.70 1.40
N PRO A 24 10.48 9.11 2.60
CA PRO A 24 11.79 8.67 3.04
C PRO A 24 12.34 7.55 2.14
N LEU A 25 11.49 6.63 1.68
CA LEU A 25 11.89 5.57 0.76
C LEU A 25 12.39 6.11 -0.60
N PHE A 26 11.83 7.22 -1.08
CA PHE A 26 12.21 7.82 -2.36
C PHE A 26 13.53 8.61 -2.26
N PHE A 27 13.65 9.47 -1.25
CA PHE A 27 14.79 10.38 -1.09
C PHE A 27 15.98 9.72 -0.38
N PHE A 28 15.72 8.84 0.58
CA PHE A 28 16.73 8.20 1.43
C PHE A 28 16.54 6.67 1.49
N PRO A 29 16.49 5.96 0.34
CA PRO A 29 16.16 4.53 0.31
C PRO A 29 17.11 3.66 1.14
N ILE A 30 18.42 3.92 1.05
CA ILE A 30 19.44 3.14 1.75
C ILE A 30 19.28 3.29 3.27
N TYR A 31 19.19 4.53 3.76
CA TYR A 31 19.00 4.81 5.18
C TYR A 31 17.67 4.24 5.70
N THR A 32 16.58 4.45 4.96
CA THR A 32 15.24 4.01 5.38
C THR A 32 15.15 2.49 5.51
N LEU A 33 15.68 1.75 4.53
CA LEU A 33 15.61 0.29 4.51
C LEU A 33 16.66 -0.35 5.42
N SER A 34 17.81 0.28 5.66
CA SER A 34 18.81 -0.25 6.59
C SER A 34 18.34 -0.20 8.04
N LEU A 35 17.50 0.78 8.43
CA LEU A 35 16.83 0.80 9.73
C LEU A 35 15.92 -0.41 9.96
N LEU A 36 15.49 -1.07 8.89
CA LEU A 36 14.67 -2.29 8.94
C LEU A 36 15.54 -3.57 8.91
N GLY A 37 16.87 -3.45 8.89
CA GLY A 37 17.78 -4.58 8.81
C GLY A 37 17.93 -5.18 7.42
N LEU A 38 17.60 -4.43 6.36
CA LEU A 38 17.92 -4.83 4.97
C LEU A 38 19.37 -4.42 4.65
N GLU A 39 20.20 -5.40 4.30
CA GLU A 39 21.62 -5.17 4.05
C GLU A 39 21.91 -4.86 2.57
N THR A 40 21.26 -5.58 1.66
CA THR A 40 21.39 -5.36 0.21
C THR A 40 20.22 -4.55 -0.32
N ILE A 41 20.44 -3.25 -0.48
CA ILE A 41 19.40 -2.30 -0.91
C ILE A 41 19.73 -1.78 -2.30
N ASP A 42 18.85 -2.04 -3.27
CA ASP A 42 18.87 -1.37 -4.57
C ASP A 42 18.01 -0.08 -4.51
N PRO A 43 18.63 1.11 -4.59
CA PRO A 43 17.91 2.38 -4.57
C PRO A 43 16.96 2.56 -5.75
N VAL A 44 17.20 1.91 -6.90
CA VAL A 44 16.33 2.02 -8.08
C VAL A 44 15.00 1.33 -7.78
N THR A 45 15.04 0.06 -7.37
CA THR A 45 13.85 -0.69 -6.97
C THR A 45 13.11 -0.01 -5.81
N ALA A 46 13.82 0.48 -4.79
CA ALA A 46 13.19 1.20 -3.67
C ALA A 46 12.41 2.44 -4.13
N ARG A 47 12.96 3.22 -5.07
CA ARG A 47 12.26 4.39 -5.64
C ARG A 47 11.07 4.01 -6.50
N LEU A 48 11.14 2.89 -7.22
CA LEU A 48 9.99 2.36 -7.98
C LEU A 48 8.85 1.96 -7.04
N VAL A 49 9.16 1.32 -5.91
CA VAL A 49 8.17 1.01 -4.86
C VAL A 49 7.58 2.30 -4.28
N ALA A 50 8.41 3.29 -3.96
CA ALA A 50 7.93 4.59 -3.50
C ALA A 50 7.04 5.30 -4.53
N ALA A 51 7.37 5.24 -5.81
CA ALA A 51 6.54 5.77 -6.89
C ALA A 51 5.17 5.07 -6.97
N ALA A 52 5.13 3.75 -6.77
CA ALA A 52 3.88 3.01 -6.69
C ALA A 52 3.03 3.45 -5.48
N LEU A 53 3.64 3.66 -4.31
CA LEU A 53 2.96 4.20 -3.13
C LEU A 53 2.44 5.62 -3.38
N PHE A 54 3.22 6.49 -4.01
CA PHE A 54 2.74 7.82 -4.41
C PHE A 54 1.52 7.73 -5.35
N ALA A 55 1.53 6.81 -6.31
CA ALA A 55 0.41 6.64 -7.24
C ALA A 55 -0.85 6.13 -6.52
N VAL A 56 -0.74 5.06 -5.72
CA VAL A 56 -1.89 4.45 -5.00
C VAL A 56 -2.42 5.37 -3.89
N GLY A 57 -1.53 6.06 -3.19
CA GLY A 57 -1.90 7.05 -2.18
C GLY A 57 -2.52 8.28 -2.84
N GLY A 58 -1.84 8.85 -3.84
CA GLY A 58 -2.25 10.07 -4.51
C GLY A 58 -3.61 9.95 -5.19
N ILE A 59 -3.89 8.82 -5.83
CA ILE A 59 -5.23 8.60 -6.40
C ILE A 59 -6.32 8.53 -5.32
N SER A 60 -5.98 8.11 -4.09
CA SER A 60 -6.94 8.00 -2.99
C SER A 60 -7.47 9.37 -2.55
N ILE A 61 -6.63 10.42 -2.56
CA ILE A 61 -7.08 11.78 -2.26
C ILE A 61 -7.79 12.45 -3.45
N LEU A 62 -7.30 12.24 -4.67
CA LEU A 62 -7.88 12.82 -5.89
C LEU A 62 -9.27 12.25 -6.21
N ALA A 63 -9.53 11.00 -5.83
CA ALA A 63 -10.79 10.32 -6.10
C ALA A 63 -11.83 10.41 -4.96
N LYS A 64 -11.51 11.07 -3.84
CA LYS A 64 -12.34 11.01 -2.62
C LYS A 64 -13.79 11.53 -2.77
N GLU A 65 -14.03 12.40 -3.74
CA GLU A 65 -15.36 12.97 -4.07
C GLU A 65 -15.95 12.43 -5.38
N LYS A 66 -15.39 11.34 -5.94
CA LYS A 66 -15.86 10.77 -7.19
C LYS A 66 -17.02 9.78 -6.99
N SER A 67 -17.51 9.25 -8.11
CA SER A 67 -18.69 8.39 -8.15
C SER A 67 -18.47 7.05 -7.45
N LYS A 68 -19.57 6.34 -7.15
CA LYS A 68 -19.55 4.96 -6.64
C LYS A 68 -18.73 4.03 -7.54
N GLU A 69 -18.87 4.18 -8.85
CA GLU A 69 -18.13 3.41 -9.84
C GLU A 69 -16.62 3.63 -9.73
N THR A 70 -16.18 4.88 -9.55
CA THR A 70 -14.76 5.18 -9.30
C THR A 70 -14.25 4.48 -8.05
N PHE A 71 -14.99 4.53 -6.93
CA PHE A 71 -14.61 3.80 -5.72
C PHE A 71 -14.55 2.29 -5.94
N ASN A 72 -15.48 1.73 -6.71
CA ASN A 72 -15.52 0.31 -7.02
C ASN A 72 -14.27 -0.13 -7.79
N THR A 73 -13.85 0.67 -8.78
CA THR A 73 -12.63 0.43 -9.57
C THR A 73 -11.38 0.58 -8.71
N LEU A 74 -11.29 1.62 -7.88
CA LEU A 74 -10.14 1.85 -7.01
C LEU A 74 -9.99 0.78 -5.92
N LEU A 75 -11.11 0.26 -5.40
CA LEU A 75 -11.06 -0.87 -4.48
C LEU A 75 -10.53 -2.14 -5.17
N THR A 76 -10.91 -2.40 -6.42
CA THR A 76 -10.32 -3.50 -7.20
C THR A 76 -8.81 -3.31 -7.33
N LEU A 77 -8.36 -2.10 -7.70
CA LEU A 77 -6.94 -1.79 -7.81
C LEU A 77 -6.21 -2.05 -6.48
N LYS A 78 -6.76 -1.56 -5.37
CA LYS A 78 -6.18 -1.74 -4.04
C LYS A 78 -6.13 -3.20 -3.62
N LEU A 79 -7.15 -4.00 -3.94
CA LEU A 79 -7.16 -5.44 -3.69
C LEU A 79 -6.07 -6.16 -4.48
N ILE A 80 -5.94 -5.87 -5.78
CA ILE A 80 -4.88 -6.45 -6.62
C ILE A 80 -3.51 -6.08 -6.03
N TRP A 81 -3.28 -4.79 -5.78
CA TRP A 81 -2.02 -4.27 -5.27
C TRP A 81 -1.63 -4.89 -3.91
N SER A 82 -2.52 -4.81 -2.92
CA SER A 82 -2.22 -5.35 -1.58
C SER A 82 -2.12 -6.88 -1.57
N GLY A 83 -2.94 -7.57 -2.36
CA GLY A 83 -2.89 -9.02 -2.48
C GLY A 83 -1.58 -9.51 -3.12
N THR A 84 -1.16 -8.88 -4.23
CA THR A 84 0.12 -9.25 -4.87
C THR A 84 1.32 -8.84 -4.03
N ALA A 85 1.25 -7.72 -3.29
CA ALA A 85 2.28 -7.35 -2.32
C ALA A 85 2.44 -8.40 -1.20
N VAL A 86 1.33 -8.87 -0.62
CA VAL A 86 1.35 -9.96 0.38
C VAL A 86 2.01 -11.21 -0.19
N LEU A 87 1.60 -11.66 -1.38
CA LEU A 87 2.18 -12.85 -2.01
C LEU A 87 3.68 -12.69 -2.29
N GLY A 88 4.09 -11.54 -2.83
CA GLY A 88 5.49 -11.24 -3.11
C GLY A 88 6.34 -11.26 -1.84
N LEU A 89 5.87 -10.62 -0.77
CA LEU A 89 6.56 -10.59 0.52
C LEU A 89 6.65 -11.99 1.16
N LEU A 90 5.59 -12.78 1.10
CA LEU A 90 5.59 -14.17 1.59
C LEU A 90 6.59 -15.03 0.81
N PHE A 91 6.68 -14.85 -0.51
CA PHE A 91 7.65 -15.54 -1.35
C PHE A 91 9.10 -15.14 -1.00
N SER A 92 9.36 -13.85 -0.78
CA SER A 92 10.68 -13.39 -0.30
C SER A 92 11.03 -13.96 1.08
N ILE A 93 10.08 -13.98 2.01
CA ILE A 93 10.30 -14.61 3.33
C ILE A 93 10.65 -16.10 3.18
N TYR A 94 9.93 -16.82 2.31
CA TYR A 94 10.20 -18.22 2.01
C TYR A 94 11.62 -18.43 1.42
N GLN A 95 12.14 -17.46 0.67
CA GLN A 95 13.50 -17.45 0.13
C GLN A 95 14.59 -17.06 1.16
N GLY A 96 14.22 -16.77 2.42
CA GLY A 96 15.16 -16.43 3.48
C GLY A 96 15.45 -14.95 3.66
N TYR A 97 14.68 -14.05 3.04
CA TYR A 97 14.79 -12.61 3.29
C TYR A 97 14.39 -12.25 4.74
N PRO A 98 14.80 -11.06 5.25
CA PRO A 98 14.66 -10.71 6.65
C PRO A 98 13.24 -10.85 7.22
N LYS A 99 13.14 -11.32 8.48
CA LYS A 99 11.86 -11.55 9.17
C LYS A 99 11.03 -10.28 9.38
N ILE A 100 11.64 -9.09 9.32
CA ILE A 100 10.92 -7.81 9.39
C ILE A 100 9.83 -7.70 8.32
N LEU A 101 9.97 -8.43 7.20
CA LEU A 101 8.98 -8.44 6.12
C LEU A 101 7.60 -8.90 6.58
N TRP A 102 7.50 -9.68 7.67
CA TRP A 102 6.22 -10.04 8.28
C TRP A 102 5.40 -8.83 8.73
N VAL A 103 6.05 -7.74 9.16
CA VAL A 103 5.36 -6.49 9.51
C VAL A 103 4.62 -5.95 8.29
N PHE A 104 5.27 -5.93 7.13
CA PHE A 104 4.64 -5.48 5.89
C PHE A 104 3.55 -6.44 5.41
N VAL A 105 3.75 -7.76 5.53
CA VAL A 105 2.70 -8.76 5.23
C VAL A 105 1.44 -8.50 6.05
N ILE A 106 1.59 -8.25 7.36
CA ILE A 106 0.46 -7.95 8.24
C ILE A 106 -0.22 -6.65 7.82
N ILE A 107 0.54 -5.58 7.57
CA ILE A 107 -0.01 -4.28 7.16
C ILE A 107 -0.80 -4.40 5.85
N PHE A 108 -0.20 -5.00 4.81
CA PHE A 108 -0.89 -5.18 3.52
C PHE A 108 -2.08 -6.14 3.64
N GLY A 109 -1.99 -7.19 4.46
CA GLY A 109 -3.10 -8.10 4.73
C GLY A 109 -4.28 -7.40 5.40
N LEU A 110 -4.03 -6.56 6.42
CA LEU A 110 -5.08 -5.78 7.07
C LEU A 110 -5.76 -4.81 6.10
N PHE A 111 -4.98 -4.14 5.25
CA PHE A 111 -5.54 -3.28 4.21
C PHE A 111 -6.31 -4.07 3.16
N PHE A 112 -5.83 -5.24 2.74
CA PHE A 112 -6.53 -6.11 1.81
C PHE A 112 -7.93 -6.47 2.34
N GLU A 113 -8.02 -6.93 3.59
CA GLU A 113 -9.30 -7.27 4.23
C GLU A 113 -10.23 -6.05 4.35
N LEU A 114 -9.67 -4.89 4.73
CA LEU A 114 -10.41 -3.64 4.77
C LEU A 114 -11.03 -3.28 3.41
N TRP A 115 -10.24 -3.35 2.33
CA TRP A 115 -10.71 -3.06 0.98
C TRP A 115 -11.72 -4.08 0.49
N HIS A 116 -11.53 -5.35 0.84
CA HIS A 116 -12.44 -6.44 0.48
C HIS A 116 -13.80 -6.26 1.14
N TYR A 117 -13.81 -5.90 2.42
CA TYR A 117 -15.03 -5.56 3.15
C TYR A 117 -15.80 -4.42 2.46
N TYR A 118 -15.12 -3.32 2.11
CA TYR A 118 -15.78 -2.21 1.43
C TYR A 118 -16.20 -2.53 -0.01
N LYS A 119 -15.44 -3.39 -0.71
CA LYS A 119 -15.76 -3.86 -2.06
C LYS A 119 -17.07 -4.65 -2.09
N LYS A 120 -17.29 -5.52 -1.10
CA LYS A 120 -18.54 -6.27 -0.95
C LYS A 120 -19.73 -5.40 -0.56
N LYS A 121 -19.47 -4.31 0.16
CA LYS A 121 -20.50 -3.40 0.69
C LYS A 121 -20.97 -2.34 -0.30
N LEU A 122 -20.17 -2.04 -1.32
CA LEU A 122 -20.47 -1.02 -2.32
C LEU A 122 -21.46 -1.53 -3.37
#